data_AF-A0A6J5A2A3-F1
#
_entry.id   AF-A0A6J5A2A3-F1
#
_cell.length_a   1.000
_cell.length_b   1.000
_cell.length_c   1.000
_cell.angle_alpha   90.00
_cell.angle_beta   90.00
_cell.angle_gamma   90.00
#
_symmetry.space_group_name_H-M   'P 1'
#
loop_
_entity.id
_entity.type
_entity.pdbx_description
1 polymer ?
#
loop_
_entity_poly.entity_id
_entity_poly.type
_entity_poly.pdbx_seq_one_letter_code
_entity_poly.pdbx_strand_id
1 'polypeptide(L)'
;MAERSDYQAGARSIPVIPYDTFEAANLFLATGRSPREVLARIGLEAAEWERLRKAYRWFPYSLGEDDRRAYFDGLDDAAIYRLVLPPRWRAPDDAAPQLRATWHIREAVRRNPHIGPFKDCGWPLTVIAAHPEATLCCYTHDGAHVYFNGERLADKQGNPLDVDAESFQAFGGRWLHDRHRVYGEGEYGAQRRTYWYEVEDADIATFEALNLRYARDRERAYYITGKTIRTKSPEAFEIVPQVNLNYRDNSCDFRRDGSILARDREFVYFYGARLKGARPATFRELGHDYATDGTDVWYLDEKKRIDGADAATFTVHGPGDPPLRPRGGGPCATDRHRPYLRAAPCDPAASIEAWRPFFESRPELDDWWWHRLTREASRS
;
A
#
# COMPACT_ATOMS: atom_id res chain seq x y z
N MET A 1 -33.29 -17.06 -11.59
CA MET A 1 -32.84 -18.48 -11.56
C MET A 1 -31.42 -18.48 -11.01
N ALA A 2 -31.11 -19.39 -10.09
CA ALA A 2 -29.74 -19.53 -9.58
C ALA A 2 -28.86 -20.04 -10.72
N GLU A 3 -27.81 -19.30 -11.06
CA GLU A 3 -26.84 -19.69 -12.09
C GLU A 3 -25.71 -20.50 -11.45
N ARG A 4 -26.10 -21.58 -10.76
CA ARG A 4 -25.18 -22.53 -10.15
C ARG A 4 -25.12 -23.77 -11.03
N SER A 5 -23.91 -24.27 -11.26
CA SER A 5 -23.65 -25.62 -11.73
C SER A 5 -22.68 -26.31 -10.76
N ASP A 6 -22.58 -27.63 -10.85
CA ASP A 6 -21.57 -28.37 -10.11
C ASP A 6 -20.52 -28.93 -11.09
N TYR A 7 -19.25 -28.76 -10.75
CA TYR A 7 -18.11 -29.25 -11.52
C TYR A 7 -17.44 -30.41 -10.78
N GLN A 8 -17.04 -31.45 -11.53
CA GLN A 8 -16.31 -32.59 -10.97
C GLN A 8 -14.81 -32.28 -10.92
N ALA A 9 -14.31 -31.95 -9.74
CA ALA A 9 -12.91 -31.67 -9.45
C ALA A 9 -12.30 -32.90 -8.77
N GLY A 10 -11.78 -33.82 -9.58
CA GLY A 10 -11.30 -35.12 -9.14
C GLY A 10 -12.43 -35.95 -8.54
N ALA A 11 -12.27 -36.36 -7.27
CA ALA A 11 -13.29 -37.12 -6.53
C ALA A 11 -14.36 -36.25 -5.86
N ARG A 12 -14.29 -34.92 -6.00
CA ARG A 12 -15.20 -33.97 -5.33
C ARG A 12 -16.08 -33.27 -6.36
N SER A 13 -17.33 -33.05 -6.00
CA SER A 13 -18.21 -32.14 -6.72
C SER A 13 -18.16 -30.77 -6.04
N ILE A 14 -17.85 -29.72 -6.80
CA ILE A 14 -17.76 -28.34 -6.30
C ILE A 14 -18.74 -27.42 -7.01
N PRO A 15 -19.35 -26.45 -6.32
CA PRO A 15 -20.20 -25.48 -6.97
C PRO A 15 -19.38 -24.51 -7.82
N VAL A 16 -19.92 -24.15 -8.98
CA VAL A 16 -19.39 -23.14 -9.90
C VAL A 16 -20.53 -22.17 -10.20
N ILE A 17 -20.19 -20.88 -10.19
CA ILE A 17 -21.08 -19.81 -10.61
C ILE A 17 -20.35 -18.93 -11.63
N PRO A 18 -21.07 -18.21 -12.51
CA PRO A 18 -20.45 -17.22 -13.37
C PRO A 18 -19.66 -16.19 -12.56
N TYR A 19 -18.50 -15.78 -13.05
CA TYR A 19 -17.61 -14.87 -12.33
C TYR A 19 -18.24 -13.49 -12.09
N ASP A 20 -19.06 -13.02 -13.03
CA ASP A 20 -19.83 -11.78 -12.82
C ASP A 20 -20.90 -11.92 -11.74
N THR A 21 -21.55 -13.08 -11.63
CA THR A 21 -22.47 -13.42 -10.54
C THR A 21 -21.74 -13.47 -9.19
N PHE A 22 -20.53 -14.02 -9.16
CA PHE A 22 -19.66 -13.99 -7.98
C PHE A 22 -19.33 -12.54 -7.56
N GLU A 23 -18.88 -11.71 -8.50
CA GLU A 23 -18.53 -10.31 -8.20
C GLU A 23 -19.75 -9.52 -7.72
N ALA A 24 -20.92 -9.73 -8.32
CA ALA A 24 -22.16 -9.09 -7.89
C ALA A 24 -22.53 -9.51 -6.46
N ALA A 25 -22.52 -10.82 -6.17
CA ALA A 25 -22.76 -11.33 -4.82
C ALA A 25 -21.76 -10.75 -3.81
N ASN A 26 -20.47 -10.69 -4.18
CA ASN A 26 -19.42 -10.15 -3.33
C ASN A 26 -19.64 -8.66 -3.03
N LEU A 27 -20.09 -7.87 -4.01
CA LEU A 27 -20.44 -6.45 -3.81
C LEU A 27 -21.64 -6.26 -2.89
N PHE A 28 -22.72 -7.04 -3.04
CA PHE A 28 -23.87 -6.95 -2.14
C PHE A 28 -23.49 -7.29 -0.70
N LEU A 29 -22.68 -8.32 -0.49
CA LEU A 29 -22.12 -8.64 0.83
C LEU A 29 -21.23 -7.49 1.36
N ALA A 30 -20.41 -6.90 0.48
CA ALA A 30 -19.58 -5.75 0.83
C ALA A 30 -20.37 -4.48 1.17
N THR A 31 -21.66 -4.43 0.81
CA THR A 31 -22.62 -3.36 1.15
C THR A 31 -23.51 -3.76 2.34
N GLY A 32 -23.01 -4.66 3.20
CA GLY A 32 -23.67 -5.06 4.44
C GLY A 32 -24.93 -5.92 4.29
N ARG A 33 -25.21 -6.46 3.10
CA ARG A 33 -26.35 -7.37 2.92
C ARG A 33 -26.10 -8.69 3.62
N SER A 34 -27.19 -9.29 4.11
CA SER A 34 -27.11 -10.56 4.84
C SER A 34 -26.58 -11.68 3.94
N PRO A 35 -25.58 -12.46 4.40
CA PRO A 35 -25.13 -13.65 3.68
C PRO A 35 -26.28 -14.61 3.36
N ARG A 36 -27.25 -14.76 4.25
CA ARG A 36 -28.41 -15.63 4.02
C ARG A 36 -29.21 -15.21 2.79
N GLU A 37 -29.44 -13.91 2.60
CA GLU A 37 -30.24 -13.40 1.48
C GLU A 37 -29.48 -13.48 0.16
N VAL A 38 -28.20 -13.07 0.17
CA VAL A 38 -27.36 -13.06 -1.03
C VAL A 38 -27.09 -14.48 -1.51
N LEU A 39 -26.68 -15.37 -0.60
CA LEU A 39 -26.29 -16.73 -0.96
C LEU A 39 -27.48 -17.59 -1.41
N ALA A 40 -28.68 -17.37 -0.84
CA ALA A 40 -29.90 -18.01 -1.29
C ALA A 40 -30.23 -17.70 -2.77
N ARG A 41 -29.93 -16.48 -3.27
CA ARG A 41 -30.17 -16.12 -4.68
C ARG A 41 -29.25 -16.84 -5.67
N ILE A 42 -28.04 -17.17 -5.25
CA ILE A 42 -27.06 -17.90 -6.06
C ILE A 42 -27.03 -19.40 -5.73
N GLY A 43 -27.91 -19.84 -4.82
CA GLY A 43 -28.06 -21.24 -4.44
C GLY A 43 -26.82 -21.81 -3.75
N LEU A 44 -26.11 -21.03 -2.93
CA LEU A 44 -24.93 -21.49 -2.19
C LEU A 44 -25.18 -21.49 -0.69
N GLU A 45 -24.54 -22.42 0.01
CA GLU A 45 -24.41 -22.40 1.46
C GLU A 45 -23.19 -21.57 1.90
N ALA A 46 -23.18 -21.09 3.15
CA ALA A 46 -22.08 -20.27 3.67
C ALA A 46 -20.71 -20.95 3.55
N ALA A 47 -20.63 -22.25 3.84
CA ALA A 47 -19.39 -23.01 3.72
C ALA A 47 -18.92 -23.18 2.26
N GLU A 48 -19.87 -23.26 1.32
CA GLU A 48 -19.56 -23.32 -0.12
C GLU A 48 -19.03 -21.97 -0.61
N TRP A 49 -19.70 -20.88 -0.21
CA TRP A 49 -19.26 -19.52 -0.51
C TRP A 49 -17.86 -19.23 0.00
N GLU A 50 -17.53 -19.60 1.23
CA GLU A 50 -16.20 -19.37 1.79
C GLU A 50 -15.09 -20.06 0.98
N ARG A 51 -15.31 -21.29 0.53
CA ARG A 51 -14.35 -22.00 -0.33
C ARG A 51 -14.26 -21.37 -1.71
N LEU A 52 -15.40 -21.04 -2.31
CA LEU A 52 -15.47 -20.43 -3.64
C LEU A 52 -14.81 -19.05 -3.65
N ARG A 53 -15.15 -18.18 -2.69
CA ARG A 53 -14.60 -16.82 -2.54
C ARG A 53 -13.09 -16.83 -2.37
N LYS A 54 -12.52 -17.80 -1.64
CA LYS A 54 -11.06 -17.94 -1.49
C LYS A 54 -10.36 -18.11 -2.83
N ALA A 55 -10.94 -18.86 -3.76
CA ALA A 55 -10.39 -19.04 -5.11
C ALA A 55 -10.73 -17.86 -6.05
N TYR A 56 -12.00 -17.45 -6.12
CA TYR A 56 -12.51 -16.52 -7.13
C TYR A 56 -11.99 -15.09 -6.97
N ARG A 57 -11.79 -14.62 -5.73
CA ARG A 57 -11.34 -13.24 -5.45
C ARG A 57 -10.01 -12.88 -6.13
N TRP A 58 -9.22 -13.89 -6.47
CA TRP A 58 -7.90 -13.74 -7.05
C TRP A 58 -7.88 -13.80 -8.59
N PHE A 59 -9.00 -14.08 -9.25
CA PHE A 59 -9.03 -14.24 -10.71
C PHE A 59 -8.43 -13.04 -11.48
N PRO A 60 -8.67 -11.77 -11.09
CA PRO A 60 -8.07 -10.62 -11.76
C PRO A 60 -6.59 -10.37 -11.46
N TYR A 61 -5.93 -11.21 -10.65
CA TYR A 61 -4.61 -10.95 -10.09
C TYR A 61 -3.61 -12.09 -10.39
N SER A 62 -2.32 -11.76 -10.29
CA SER A 62 -1.23 -12.76 -10.38
C SER A 62 -1.06 -13.60 -9.11
N LEU A 63 -1.93 -13.43 -8.10
CA LEU A 63 -1.89 -14.12 -6.81
C LEU A 63 -2.93 -15.25 -6.75
N GLY A 64 -2.92 -16.04 -5.68
CA GLY A 64 -3.99 -17.01 -5.38
C GLY A 64 -3.92 -18.32 -6.15
N GLU A 65 -2.77 -18.68 -6.71
CA GLU A 65 -2.58 -19.91 -7.48
C GLU A 65 -2.89 -21.16 -6.63
N ASP A 66 -2.42 -21.23 -5.40
CA ASP A 66 -2.68 -22.35 -4.49
C ASP A 66 -4.17 -22.49 -4.17
N ASP A 67 -4.86 -21.38 -3.89
CA ASP A 67 -6.30 -21.35 -3.63
C ASP A 67 -7.08 -21.89 -4.83
N ARG A 68 -6.69 -21.50 -6.06
CA ARG A 68 -7.32 -21.97 -7.31
C ARG A 68 -7.06 -23.46 -7.54
N ARG A 69 -5.81 -23.90 -7.43
CA ARG A 69 -5.43 -25.31 -7.60
C ARG A 69 -6.18 -26.21 -6.61
N ALA A 70 -6.30 -25.78 -5.36
CA ALA A 70 -7.01 -26.51 -4.32
C ALA A 70 -8.54 -26.61 -4.57
N TYR A 71 -9.14 -25.55 -5.14
CA TYR A 71 -10.57 -25.52 -5.44
C TYR A 71 -10.93 -26.34 -6.67
N PHE A 72 -10.22 -26.12 -7.79
CA PHE A 72 -10.54 -26.74 -9.09
C PHE A 72 -9.75 -28.02 -9.39
N ASP A 73 -9.05 -28.60 -8.41
CA ASP A 73 -8.27 -29.83 -8.58
C ASP A 73 -7.23 -29.76 -9.73
N GLY A 74 -6.50 -28.64 -9.77
CA GLY A 74 -5.38 -28.46 -10.71
C GLY A 74 -5.75 -28.07 -12.14
N LEU A 75 -7.01 -27.67 -12.41
CA LEU A 75 -7.36 -27.07 -13.70
C LEU A 75 -6.47 -25.86 -14.01
N ASP A 76 -6.08 -25.74 -15.28
CA ASP A 76 -5.36 -24.57 -15.75
C ASP A 76 -6.26 -23.33 -15.85
N ASP A 77 -5.63 -22.16 -15.87
CA ASP A 77 -6.32 -20.86 -15.88
C ASP A 77 -7.25 -20.70 -17.10
N ALA A 78 -6.93 -21.31 -18.25
CA ALA A 78 -7.73 -21.21 -19.47
C ALA A 78 -9.00 -22.07 -19.40
N ALA A 79 -8.92 -23.24 -18.78
CA ALA A 79 -10.06 -24.10 -18.48
C ALA A 79 -10.98 -23.45 -17.45
N ILE A 80 -10.41 -22.91 -16.36
CA ILE A 80 -11.18 -22.15 -15.36
C ILE A 80 -11.89 -20.97 -16.02
N TYR A 81 -11.17 -20.18 -16.84
CA TYR A 81 -11.75 -19.03 -17.52
C TYR A 81 -12.97 -19.43 -18.36
N ARG A 82 -12.88 -20.45 -19.21
CA ARG A 82 -14.02 -20.91 -20.02
C ARG A 82 -15.18 -21.43 -19.17
N LEU A 83 -14.87 -22.04 -18.02
CA LEU A 83 -15.87 -22.61 -17.10
C LEU A 83 -16.70 -21.52 -16.41
N VAL A 84 -16.10 -20.38 -16.05
CA VAL A 84 -16.73 -19.35 -15.19
C VAL A 84 -17.28 -18.13 -15.95
N LEU A 85 -17.14 -18.05 -17.27
CA LEU A 85 -17.64 -16.91 -18.06
C LEU A 85 -19.12 -16.97 -18.49
N PRO A 86 -19.62 -18.11 -18.99
CA PRO A 86 -21.01 -18.20 -19.43
C PRO A 86 -21.98 -17.89 -18.28
N PRO A 87 -23.22 -17.44 -18.57
CA PRO A 87 -23.80 -17.30 -19.90
C PRO A 87 -23.56 -15.95 -20.59
N ARG A 88 -23.21 -14.90 -19.84
CA ARG A 88 -23.16 -13.52 -20.37
C ARG A 88 -21.84 -13.15 -21.03
N TRP A 89 -20.75 -13.75 -20.57
CA TRP A 89 -19.42 -13.52 -21.11
C TRP A 89 -18.96 -14.77 -21.86
N ARG A 90 -18.11 -14.58 -22.87
CA ARG A 90 -17.52 -15.66 -23.65
C ARG A 90 -16.02 -15.42 -23.75
N ALA A 91 -15.25 -16.51 -23.67
CA ALA A 91 -13.84 -16.43 -23.98
C ALA A 91 -13.65 -16.14 -25.47
N PRO A 92 -12.60 -15.39 -25.86
CA PRO A 92 -12.21 -15.27 -27.26
C PRO A 92 -11.99 -16.65 -27.90
N ASP A 93 -12.28 -16.77 -29.19
CA ASP A 93 -12.12 -18.02 -29.95
C ASP A 93 -10.63 -18.35 -30.20
N ASP A 94 -9.74 -17.36 -30.11
CA ASP A 94 -8.29 -17.47 -30.26
C ASP A 94 -7.50 -16.83 -29.10
N ALA A 95 -6.28 -17.35 -28.90
CA ALA A 95 -5.39 -17.20 -27.74
C ALA A 95 -5.82 -17.97 -26.47
N ALA A 96 -4.83 -18.53 -25.76
CA ALA A 96 -5.04 -19.15 -24.45
C ALA A 96 -5.50 -18.06 -23.47
N PRO A 97 -6.81 -18.01 -23.12
CA PRO A 97 -7.32 -16.94 -22.31
C PRO A 97 -6.71 -17.01 -20.91
N GLN A 98 -6.38 -15.84 -20.35
CA GLN A 98 -5.79 -15.76 -19.03
C GLN A 98 -6.83 -15.32 -18.02
N LEU A 99 -6.81 -15.95 -16.85
CA LEU A 99 -7.77 -15.66 -15.80
C LEU A 99 -7.73 -14.19 -15.36
N ARG A 100 -6.56 -13.55 -15.40
CA ARG A 100 -6.38 -12.10 -15.13
C ARG A 100 -7.25 -11.19 -15.99
N ALA A 101 -7.67 -11.63 -17.18
CA ALA A 101 -8.55 -10.85 -18.06
C ALA A 101 -9.95 -10.63 -17.46
N THR A 102 -10.33 -11.42 -16.45
CA THR A 102 -11.55 -11.21 -15.65
C THR A 102 -11.59 -9.86 -14.93
N TRP A 103 -10.47 -9.12 -14.84
CA TRP A 103 -10.46 -7.72 -14.42
C TRP A 103 -11.53 -6.88 -15.13
N HIS A 104 -11.68 -7.01 -16.45
CA HIS A 104 -12.67 -6.23 -17.20
C HIS A 104 -14.11 -6.56 -16.79
N ILE A 105 -14.36 -7.80 -16.40
CA ILE A 105 -15.67 -8.28 -15.94
C ILE A 105 -15.97 -7.70 -14.57
N ARG A 106 -15.00 -7.76 -13.65
CA ARG A 106 -15.12 -7.12 -12.34
C ARG A 106 -15.44 -5.63 -12.47
N GLU A 107 -14.73 -4.93 -13.35
CA GLU A 107 -14.95 -3.50 -13.59
C GLU A 107 -16.31 -3.22 -14.26
N ALA A 108 -16.83 -4.14 -15.08
CA ALA A 108 -18.18 -4.03 -15.62
C ALA A 108 -19.25 -4.23 -14.53
N VAL A 109 -19.08 -5.23 -13.66
CA VAL A 109 -20.01 -5.52 -12.55
C VAL A 109 -19.98 -4.41 -11.50
N ARG A 110 -18.83 -3.80 -11.22
CA ARG A 110 -18.76 -2.62 -10.34
C ARG A 110 -19.59 -1.43 -10.84
N ARG A 111 -19.68 -1.25 -12.17
CA ARG A 111 -20.53 -0.22 -12.79
C ARG A 111 -22.00 -0.61 -12.82
N ASN A 112 -22.32 -1.90 -12.90
CA ASN A 112 -23.68 -2.41 -12.90
C ASN A 112 -23.78 -3.74 -12.13
N PRO A 113 -23.98 -3.69 -10.80
CA PRO A 113 -24.01 -4.88 -9.93
C PRO A 113 -25.31 -5.68 -10.04
N HIS A 114 -26.38 -5.07 -10.59
CA HIS A 114 -27.68 -5.70 -10.81
C HIS A 114 -27.64 -6.57 -12.07
N ILE A 115 -26.95 -7.71 -11.96
CA ILE A 115 -26.73 -8.67 -13.04
C ILE A 115 -27.12 -10.09 -12.61
N GLY A 116 -27.49 -10.93 -13.59
CA GLY A 116 -27.80 -12.34 -13.34
C GLY A 116 -28.90 -12.51 -12.28
N PRO A 117 -28.68 -13.32 -11.22
CA PRO A 117 -29.63 -13.53 -10.12
C PRO A 117 -29.99 -12.26 -9.32
N PHE A 118 -29.25 -11.17 -9.47
CA PHE A 118 -29.44 -9.91 -8.76
C PHE A 118 -30.10 -8.81 -9.60
N LYS A 119 -30.35 -9.05 -10.89
CA LYS A 119 -30.88 -8.04 -11.83
C LYS A 119 -32.10 -7.28 -11.30
N ASP A 120 -33.06 -8.01 -10.73
CA ASP A 120 -34.35 -7.45 -10.28
C ASP A 120 -34.51 -7.51 -8.76
N CYS A 121 -33.41 -7.49 -8.00
CA CYS A 121 -33.48 -7.63 -6.54
C CYS A 121 -33.94 -6.36 -5.80
N GLY A 122 -33.84 -5.18 -6.44
CA GLY A 122 -34.18 -3.89 -5.83
C GLY A 122 -33.28 -3.48 -4.67
N TRP A 123 -32.18 -4.19 -4.41
CA TRP A 123 -31.26 -3.86 -3.33
C TRP A 123 -30.38 -2.67 -3.75
N PRO A 124 -30.41 -1.53 -3.04
CA PRO A 124 -29.52 -0.42 -3.34
C PRO A 124 -28.07 -0.82 -3.13
N LEU A 125 -27.23 -0.38 -4.08
CA LEU A 125 -25.79 -0.55 -4.04
C LEU A 125 -25.14 0.50 -4.93
N THR A 126 -24.12 1.16 -4.41
CA THR A 126 -23.21 1.98 -5.21
C THR A 126 -21.79 1.70 -4.75
N VAL A 127 -20.89 1.47 -5.71
CA VAL A 127 -19.45 1.32 -5.45
C VAL A 127 -18.82 2.71 -5.46
N ILE A 128 -18.13 3.05 -4.38
CA ILE A 128 -17.48 4.36 -4.22
C ILE A 128 -16.06 4.31 -4.77
N ALA A 129 -15.22 3.45 -4.18
CA ALA A 129 -13.82 3.28 -4.58
C ALA A 129 -13.25 1.95 -4.07
N ALA A 130 -12.25 1.41 -4.77
CA ALA A 130 -11.41 0.33 -4.23
C ALA A 130 -10.41 0.90 -3.20
N HIS A 131 -10.05 0.12 -2.18
CA HIS A 131 -9.02 0.54 -1.22
C HIS A 131 -7.64 0.50 -1.88
N PRO A 132 -6.79 1.53 -1.71
CA PRO A 132 -5.48 1.61 -2.37
C PRO A 132 -4.51 0.50 -1.95
N GLU A 133 -4.49 0.12 -0.67
CA GLU A 133 -3.57 -0.90 -0.14
C GLU A 133 -4.23 -2.29 -0.02
N ALA A 134 -5.55 -2.36 -0.18
CA ALA A 134 -6.34 -3.57 0.02
C ALA A 134 -7.31 -3.74 -1.15
N THR A 135 -6.78 -3.92 -2.36
CA THR A 135 -7.56 -3.82 -3.61
C THR A 135 -8.73 -4.81 -3.75
N LEU A 136 -8.80 -5.83 -2.89
CA LEU A 136 -9.95 -6.73 -2.74
C LEU A 136 -11.10 -6.15 -1.91
N CYS A 137 -10.82 -5.10 -1.14
CA CYS A 137 -11.78 -4.34 -0.35
C CYS A 137 -12.19 -3.09 -1.12
N CYS A 138 -13.41 -2.63 -0.88
CA CYS A 138 -13.94 -1.41 -1.45
C CYS A 138 -14.89 -0.73 -0.48
N TYR A 139 -15.05 0.57 -0.71
CA TYR A 139 -16.09 1.39 -0.13
C TYR A 139 -17.35 1.28 -0.99
N THR A 140 -18.48 1.04 -0.35
CA THR A 140 -19.80 0.95 -0.98
C THR A 140 -20.84 1.66 -0.13
N HIS A 141 -21.99 2.01 -0.71
CA HIS A 141 -23.13 2.50 0.06
C HIS A 141 -24.46 1.91 -0.42
N ASP A 142 -25.42 1.84 0.50
CA ASP A 142 -26.82 1.46 0.22
C ASP A 142 -27.74 2.70 0.10
N GLY A 143 -27.16 3.89 0.09
CA GLY A 143 -27.88 5.18 0.07
C GLY A 143 -28.21 5.73 1.46
N ALA A 144 -28.09 4.93 2.51
CA ALA A 144 -28.27 5.36 3.90
C ALA A 144 -27.00 5.21 4.74
N HIS A 145 -26.17 4.21 4.45
CA HIS A 145 -24.94 3.90 5.16
C HIS A 145 -23.81 3.62 4.18
N VAL A 146 -22.59 3.91 4.64
CA VAL A 146 -21.35 3.57 3.93
C VAL A 146 -20.71 2.37 4.60
N TYR A 147 -20.18 1.47 3.78
CA TYR A 147 -19.57 0.21 4.20
C TYR A 147 -18.16 0.10 3.64
N PHE A 148 -17.28 -0.50 4.44
CA PHE A 148 -15.97 -0.98 4.02
C PHE A 148 -15.94 -2.50 4.15
N ASN A 149 -15.91 -3.21 3.02
CA ASN A 149 -15.89 -4.68 2.97
C ASN A 149 -16.99 -5.36 3.82
N GLY A 150 -18.21 -4.79 3.81
CA GLY A 150 -19.39 -5.37 4.46
C GLY A 150 -19.66 -4.83 5.87
N GLU A 151 -18.70 -4.14 6.47
CA GLU A 151 -18.87 -3.52 7.78
C GLU A 151 -19.18 -2.03 7.61
N ARG A 152 -20.12 -1.51 8.40
CA ARG A 152 -20.41 -0.07 8.40
C ARG A 152 -19.19 0.71 8.88
N LEU A 153 -18.97 1.89 8.31
CA LEU A 153 -17.91 2.75 8.81
C LEU A 153 -18.16 3.09 10.28
N ALA A 154 -17.16 2.84 11.11
CA ALA A 154 -17.24 3.02 12.55
C ALA A 154 -16.03 3.78 13.09
N ASP A 155 -16.25 4.55 14.15
CA ASP A 155 -15.21 5.26 14.87
C ASP A 155 -14.30 4.29 15.62
N LYS A 156 -13.30 4.82 16.33
CA LYS A 156 -12.34 4.01 17.08
C LYS A 156 -13.01 3.18 18.18
N GLN A 157 -14.16 3.61 18.69
CA GLN A 157 -14.95 2.94 19.73
C GLN A 157 -15.94 1.92 19.15
N GLY A 158 -16.09 1.87 17.82
CA GLY A 158 -17.02 1.00 17.12
C GLY A 158 -18.42 1.61 16.94
N ASN A 159 -18.60 2.90 17.20
CA ASN A 159 -19.86 3.58 16.91
C ASN A 159 -19.95 3.88 15.41
N PRO A 160 -21.09 3.63 14.75
CA PRO A 160 -21.28 4.00 13.35
C PRO A 160 -21.06 5.52 13.13
N LEU A 161 -20.38 5.89 12.05
CA LEU A 161 -20.27 7.29 11.66
C LEU A 161 -21.59 7.80 11.08
N ASP A 162 -21.93 9.03 11.43
CA ASP A 162 -22.97 9.81 10.76
C ASP A 162 -22.39 10.42 9.48
N VAL A 163 -22.78 9.88 8.33
CA VAL A 163 -22.23 10.26 7.01
C VAL A 163 -23.36 10.52 6.03
N ASP A 164 -23.16 11.45 5.09
CA ASP A 164 -24.05 11.57 3.93
C ASP A 164 -23.62 10.55 2.87
N ALA A 165 -24.29 9.39 2.90
CA ALA A 165 -23.92 8.24 2.07
C ALA A 165 -24.00 8.51 0.57
N GLU A 166 -24.98 9.31 0.11
CA GLU A 166 -25.19 9.58 -1.32
C GLU A 166 -24.10 10.46 -1.95
N SER A 167 -23.50 11.35 -1.16
CA SER A 167 -22.40 12.22 -1.61
C SER A 167 -21.01 11.70 -1.23
N PHE A 168 -20.94 10.51 -0.62
CA PHE A 168 -19.70 9.96 -0.10
C PHE A 168 -18.74 9.53 -1.23
N GLN A 169 -17.52 10.07 -1.21
CA GLN A 169 -16.50 9.90 -2.24
C GLN A 169 -15.12 9.75 -1.61
N ALA A 170 -14.19 9.16 -2.37
CA ALA A 170 -12.78 9.11 -1.99
C ALA A 170 -12.03 10.29 -2.61
N PHE A 171 -11.23 11.01 -1.82
CA PHE A 171 -10.23 11.93 -2.39
C PHE A 171 -9.08 11.17 -3.05
N GLY A 172 -8.67 10.07 -2.41
CA GLY A 172 -7.49 9.30 -2.79
C GLY A 172 -6.75 8.82 -1.55
N GLY A 173 -5.98 7.74 -1.71
CA GLY A 173 -5.31 7.10 -0.59
C GLY A 173 -6.31 6.67 0.50
N ARG A 174 -6.09 7.15 1.73
CA ARG A 174 -6.90 6.83 2.92
C ARG A 174 -7.84 7.97 3.33
N TRP A 175 -8.11 8.89 2.42
CA TRP A 175 -8.89 10.11 2.66
C TRP A 175 -10.20 10.08 1.86
N LEU A 176 -11.29 10.34 2.56
CA LEU A 176 -12.66 10.27 2.04
C LEU A 176 -13.42 11.53 2.44
N HIS A 177 -14.56 11.79 1.83
CA HIS A 177 -15.43 12.88 2.21
C HIS A 177 -16.88 12.59 1.83
N ASP A 178 -17.79 13.33 2.42
CA ASP A 178 -19.11 13.56 1.86
C ASP A 178 -19.26 15.04 1.51
N ARG A 179 -20.48 15.53 1.27
CA ARG A 179 -20.72 16.95 0.97
C ARG A 179 -20.48 17.89 2.16
N HIS A 180 -20.33 17.37 3.38
CA HIS A 180 -20.30 18.13 4.63
C HIS A 180 -19.01 17.96 5.44
N ARG A 181 -18.31 16.83 5.30
CA ARG A 181 -17.19 16.44 6.16
C ARG A 181 -16.09 15.73 5.37
N VAL A 182 -14.86 15.81 5.89
CA VAL A 182 -13.72 14.98 5.46
C VAL A 182 -13.47 13.89 6.50
N TYR A 183 -13.10 12.70 6.03
CA TYR A 183 -12.80 11.54 6.86
C TYR A 183 -11.42 10.99 6.55
N GLY A 184 -10.71 10.55 7.60
CA GLY A 184 -9.49 9.77 7.48
C GLY A 184 -9.72 8.33 7.91
N GLU A 185 -9.11 7.37 7.21
CA GLU A 185 -9.06 5.98 7.62
C GLU A 185 -7.79 5.73 8.46
N GLY A 186 -7.96 5.42 9.75
CA GLY A 186 -6.88 5.06 10.66
C GLY A 186 -6.78 3.56 10.91
N GLU A 187 -5.64 3.13 11.44
CA GLU A 187 -5.42 1.77 11.94
C GLU A 187 -4.94 1.81 13.40
N TYR A 188 -5.38 0.86 14.22
CA TYR A 188 -4.88 0.69 15.58
C TYR A 188 -4.79 -0.77 16.03
N GLY A 189 -3.94 -1.00 17.03
CA GLY A 189 -3.79 -2.28 17.72
C GLY A 189 -2.91 -3.30 16.99
N ALA A 190 -2.53 -4.37 17.70
CA ALA A 190 -1.69 -5.44 17.16
C ALA A 190 -2.33 -6.18 15.97
N GLN A 191 -3.68 -6.17 15.90
CA GLN A 191 -4.46 -6.76 14.81
C GLN A 191 -4.80 -5.76 13.68
N ARG A 192 -4.26 -4.52 13.71
CA ARG A 192 -4.50 -3.47 12.71
C ARG A 192 -5.98 -3.28 12.37
N ARG A 193 -6.80 -3.03 13.40
CA ARG A 193 -8.22 -2.73 13.20
C ARG A 193 -8.35 -1.36 12.53
N THR A 194 -9.11 -1.32 11.44
CA THR A 194 -9.46 -0.10 10.72
C THR A 194 -10.57 0.65 11.45
N TYR A 195 -10.50 1.98 11.44
CA TYR A 195 -11.54 2.87 11.93
C TYR A 195 -11.52 4.16 11.11
N TRP A 196 -12.61 4.92 11.19
CA TRP A 196 -12.73 6.22 10.52
C TRP A 196 -12.91 7.32 11.54
N TYR A 197 -12.44 8.51 11.21
CA TYR A 197 -12.61 9.69 12.03
C TYR A 197 -12.86 10.90 11.14
N GLU A 198 -13.66 11.84 11.63
CA GLU A 198 -13.84 13.15 10.99
C GLU A 198 -12.57 13.99 11.16
N VAL A 199 -12.13 14.62 10.08
CA VAL A 199 -11.03 15.57 10.10
C VAL A 199 -11.59 16.93 10.50
N GLU A 200 -11.37 17.31 11.76
CA GLU A 200 -11.88 18.57 12.31
C GLU A 200 -11.40 19.78 11.50
N ASP A 201 -12.34 20.69 11.22
CA ASP A 201 -12.13 21.97 10.54
C ASP A 201 -11.48 21.86 9.15
N ALA A 202 -11.65 20.72 8.46
CA ALA A 202 -11.14 20.55 7.11
C ALA A 202 -11.90 21.39 6.09
N ASP A 203 -11.17 22.11 5.22
CA ASP A 203 -11.78 22.74 4.07
C ASP A 203 -11.88 21.76 2.90
N ILE A 204 -13.05 21.11 2.80
CA ILE A 204 -13.40 20.13 1.77
C ILE A 204 -13.13 20.67 0.36
N ALA A 205 -13.41 21.95 0.10
CA ALA A 205 -13.33 22.51 -1.25
C ALA A 205 -11.90 22.64 -1.76
N THR A 206 -10.91 22.67 -0.85
CA THR A 206 -9.48 22.77 -1.18
C THR A 206 -8.67 21.57 -0.69
N PHE A 207 -9.34 20.55 -0.15
CA PHE A 207 -8.70 19.37 0.40
C PHE A 207 -8.05 18.54 -0.69
N GLU A 208 -6.78 18.19 -0.49
CA GLU A 208 -5.95 17.42 -1.39
C GLU A 208 -5.29 16.27 -0.63
N ALA A 209 -5.63 15.04 -1.00
CA ALA A 209 -4.93 13.85 -0.54
C ALA A 209 -3.56 13.75 -1.23
N LEU A 210 -2.48 13.99 -0.48
CA LEU A 210 -1.13 14.00 -1.04
C LEU A 210 -0.53 12.60 -1.15
N ASN A 211 -0.85 11.73 -0.19
CA ASN A 211 -0.53 10.31 -0.24
C ASN A 211 -1.40 9.51 0.77
N LEU A 212 -1.04 8.26 1.06
CA LEU A 212 -1.77 7.41 2.01
C LEU A 212 -1.82 7.96 3.45
N ARG A 213 -0.96 8.93 3.78
CA ARG A 213 -0.70 9.35 5.16
C ARG A 213 -0.84 10.85 5.39
N TYR A 214 -0.68 11.65 4.35
CA TYR A 214 -0.72 13.10 4.42
C TYR A 214 -1.75 13.65 3.45
N ALA A 215 -2.37 14.74 3.87
CA ALA A 215 -3.23 15.57 3.06
C ALA A 215 -3.02 17.03 3.44
N ARG A 216 -3.59 17.95 2.67
CA ARG A 216 -3.61 19.37 2.98
C ARG A 216 -4.90 20.02 2.49
N ASP A 217 -5.19 21.20 3.02
CA ASP A 217 -6.13 22.13 2.42
C ASP A 217 -5.46 23.52 2.34
N ARG A 218 -6.21 24.57 2.01
CA ARG A 218 -5.66 25.93 1.90
C ARG A 218 -5.13 26.53 3.21
N GLU A 219 -5.47 25.98 4.37
CA GLU A 219 -5.08 26.53 5.68
C GLU A 219 -4.05 25.67 6.40
N ARG A 220 -4.08 24.34 6.22
CA ARG A 220 -3.32 23.41 7.04
C ARG A 220 -3.01 22.10 6.31
N ALA A 221 -2.17 21.29 6.95
CA ALA A 221 -1.88 19.93 6.53
C ALA A 221 -2.38 18.92 7.57
N TYR A 222 -2.45 17.66 7.18
CA TYR A 222 -3.01 16.59 7.99
C TYR A 222 -2.11 15.36 7.94
N TYR A 223 -2.12 14.60 9.02
CA TYR A 223 -1.54 13.27 9.09
C TYR A 223 -2.60 12.27 9.53
N ILE A 224 -2.59 11.08 8.90
CA ILE A 224 -3.66 10.06 8.91
C ILE A 224 -4.06 9.52 10.29
N THR A 225 -3.38 9.90 11.36
CA THR A 225 -3.77 9.58 12.74
C THR A 225 -4.69 10.65 13.36
N GLY A 226 -5.39 11.46 12.56
CA GLY A 226 -6.21 12.58 13.03
C GLY A 226 -5.41 13.80 13.49
N LYS A 227 -4.13 13.88 13.11
CA LYS A 227 -3.27 14.98 13.54
C LYS A 227 -3.33 16.12 12.54
N THR A 228 -3.79 17.27 12.99
CA THR A 228 -3.68 18.53 12.26
C THR A 228 -2.29 19.15 12.40
N ILE A 229 -1.68 19.46 11.26
CA ILE A 229 -0.38 20.11 11.12
C ILE A 229 -0.62 21.56 10.69
N ARG A 230 -0.51 22.48 11.65
CA ARG A 230 -0.59 23.93 11.38
C ARG A 230 0.72 24.40 10.77
N THR A 231 0.76 24.45 9.44
CA THR A 231 1.83 25.02 8.63
C THR A 231 1.50 26.46 8.25
N LYS A 232 2.51 27.32 8.08
CA LYS A 232 2.31 28.69 7.54
C LYS A 232 2.42 28.74 6.01
N SER A 233 2.73 27.62 5.37
CA SER A 233 2.82 27.51 3.92
C SER A 233 2.14 26.23 3.43
N PRO A 234 0.82 26.07 3.65
CA PRO A 234 0.08 24.88 3.23
C PRO A 234 0.21 24.59 1.73
N GLU A 235 0.27 25.63 0.89
CA GLU A 235 0.47 25.53 -0.55
C GLU A 235 1.84 24.94 -0.94
N ALA A 236 2.82 25.00 -0.05
CA ALA A 236 4.15 24.40 -0.22
C ALA A 236 4.30 23.07 0.53
N PHE A 237 3.25 22.59 1.20
CA PHE A 237 3.28 21.31 1.91
C PHE A 237 3.28 20.17 0.89
N GLU A 238 4.36 19.37 0.86
CA GLU A 238 4.56 18.31 -0.11
C GLU A 238 5.17 17.05 0.49
N ILE A 239 5.05 15.94 -0.23
CA ILE A 239 5.66 14.66 0.14
C ILE A 239 7.14 14.67 -0.22
N VAL A 240 7.99 14.29 0.74
CA VAL A 240 9.38 13.92 0.47
C VAL A 240 9.36 12.43 0.10
N PRO A 241 9.79 12.03 -1.12
CA PRO A 241 9.78 10.63 -1.51
C PRO A 241 10.70 9.77 -0.62
N GLN A 242 10.27 8.54 -0.35
CA GLN A 242 11.13 7.52 0.26
C GLN A 242 11.89 6.77 -0.84
N VAL A 243 13.18 6.52 -0.66
CA VAL A 243 14.00 5.72 -1.54
C VAL A 243 13.74 4.24 -1.26
N ASN A 244 13.38 3.52 -2.31
CA ASN A 244 13.25 2.07 -2.32
C ASN A 244 14.43 1.48 -3.11
N LEU A 245 15.26 0.70 -2.43
CA LEU A 245 16.47 0.11 -2.99
C LEU A 245 16.17 -1.30 -3.53
N ASN A 246 16.20 -1.49 -4.85
CA ASN A 246 15.90 -2.78 -5.50
C ASN A 246 17.20 -3.52 -5.89
N TYR A 247 17.66 -4.42 -5.03
CA TYR A 247 18.87 -5.22 -5.28
C TYR A 247 18.73 -6.29 -6.38
N ARG A 248 17.51 -6.59 -6.84
CA ARG A 248 17.27 -7.60 -7.88
C ARG A 248 17.65 -7.13 -9.28
N ASP A 249 17.39 -5.86 -9.58
CA ASP A 249 17.62 -5.23 -10.89
C ASP A 249 18.54 -4.00 -10.81
N ASN A 250 19.13 -3.75 -9.64
CA ASN A 250 20.03 -2.64 -9.36
C ASN A 250 19.40 -1.25 -9.57
N SER A 251 18.08 -1.12 -9.40
CA SER A 251 17.37 0.16 -9.51
C SER A 251 17.09 0.81 -8.16
N CYS A 252 16.84 2.12 -8.18
CA CYS A 252 16.33 2.88 -7.04
C CYS A 252 15.03 3.58 -7.45
N ASP A 253 13.95 3.38 -6.68
CA ASP A 253 12.67 4.06 -6.91
C ASP A 253 12.41 5.11 -5.83
N PHE A 254 11.75 6.21 -6.21
CA PHE A 254 11.35 7.28 -5.29
C PHE A 254 9.84 7.19 -5.04
N ARG A 255 9.44 6.53 -3.95
CA ARG A 255 8.03 6.26 -3.62
C ARG A 255 7.39 7.43 -2.87
N ARG A 256 6.33 8.00 -3.44
CA ARG A 256 5.53 9.06 -2.80
C ARG A 256 4.34 8.51 -2.02
N ASP A 257 3.61 7.54 -2.58
CA ASP A 257 2.32 7.04 -2.06
C ASP A 257 2.39 6.55 -0.61
N GLY A 258 3.45 5.82 -0.27
CA GLY A 258 3.67 5.27 1.07
C GLY A 258 4.56 6.12 1.98
N SER A 259 5.07 7.26 1.50
CA SER A 259 6.09 8.01 2.24
C SER A 259 5.55 8.51 3.58
N ILE A 260 6.38 8.34 4.60
CA ILE A 260 6.18 8.82 5.97
C ILE A 260 6.77 10.23 6.18
N LEU A 261 7.41 10.77 5.15
CA LEU A 261 8.07 12.07 5.16
C LEU A 261 7.28 13.09 4.35
N ALA A 262 7.13 14.28 4.90
CA ALA A 262 6.59 15.45 4.22
C ALA A 262 7.39 16.69 4.63
N ARG A 263 7.21 17.80 3.92
CA ARG A 263 7.83 19.07 4.28
C ARG A 263 6.96 20.25 3.86
N ASP A 264 7.17 21.37 4.52
CA ASP A 264 6.72 22.69 4.06
C ASP A 264 7.94 23.62 3.94
N ARG A 265 7.76 24.95 3.87
CA ARG A 265 8.89 25.88 3.79
C ARG A 265 9.71 25.98 5.08
N GLU A 266 9.14 25.64 6.23
CA GLU A 266 9.75 25.85 7.56
C GLU A 266 10.23 24.53 8.20
N PHE A 267 9.54 23.41 7.96
CA PHE A 267 9.77 22.16 8.67
C PHE A 267 9.71 20.93 7.75
N VAL A 268 10.50 19.91 8.14
CA VAL A 268 10.35 18.53 7.70
C VAL A 268 9.51 17.79 8.73
N TYR A 269 8.64 16.91 8.27
CA TYR A 269 7.75 16.10 9.08
C TYR A 269 8.04 14.61 8.87
N PHE A 270 8.15 13.87 9.97
CA PHE A 270 8.31 12.42 10.02
C PHE A 270 7.19 11.84 10.88
N TYR A 271 6.33 10.98 10.31
CA TYR A 271 5.09 10.51 10.93
C TYR A 271 4.23 11.67 11.50
N GLY A 272 4.10 12.75 10.72
CA GLY A 272 3.36 13.95 11.08
C GLY A 272 4.00 14.80 12.19
N ALA A 273 5.16 14.42 12.73
CA ALA A 273 5.88 15.19 13.75
C ALA A 273 7.07 15.94 13.14
N ARG A 274 7.37 17.15 13.63
CA ARG A 274 8.51 17.93 13.14
C ARG A 274 9.82 17.20 13.42
N LEU A 275 10.64 17.03 12.38
CA LEU A 275 12.01 16.56 12.50
C LEU A 275 12.90 17.75 12.89
N LYS A 276 13.30 17.81 14.16
CA LYS A 276 13.99 18.97 14.73
C LYS A 276 15.35 19.21 14.04
N GLY A 277 15.57 20.45 13.62
CA GLY A 277 16.84 20.91 13.05
C GLY A 277 17.01 20.66 11.55
N ALA A 278 16.14 19.87 10.92
CA ALA A 278 16.21 19.59 9.49
C ALA A 278 15.85 20.81 8.65
N ARG A 279 16.61 21.06 7.57
CA ARG A 279 16.36 22.13 6.61
C ARG A 279 15.46 21.64 5.47
N PRO A 280 14.22 22.12 5.35
CA PRO A 280 13.25 21.54 4.43
C PRO A 280 13.66 21.61 2.96
N ALA A 281 14.23 22.75 2.54
CA ALA A 281 14.54 23.03 1.13
C ALA A 281 15.45 21.98 0.49
N THR A 282 16.38 21.41 1.25
CA THR A 282 17.40 20.47 0.77
C THR A 282 17.24 19.05 1.32
N PHE A 283 16.26 18.84 2.22
CA PHE A 283 16.02 17.54 2.84
C PHE A 283 15.63 16.47 1.81
N ARG A 284 16.28 15.31 1.89
CA ARG A 284 16.01 14.12 1.09
C ARG A 284 16.36 12.86 1.88
N GLU A 285 15.67 11.77 1.57
CA GLU A 285 15.98 10.43 2.09
C GLU A 285 17.04 9.76 1.18
N LEU A 286 17.91 8.93 1.76
CA LEU A 286 19.08 8.32 1.12
C LEU A 286 18.96 6.79 0.97
N GLY A 287 17.89 6.19 1.49
CA GLY A 287 17.72 4.74 1.66
C GLY A 287 18.17 4.25 3.03
N HIS A 288 17.71 3.05 3.40
CA HIS A 288 17.99 2.40 4.70
C HIS A 288 17.72 3.29 5.91
N ASP A 289 16.66 4.10 5.85
CA ASP A 289 16.26 5.06 6.89
C ASP A 289 17.26 6.20 7.15
N TYR A 290 18.27 6.37 6.31
CA TYR A 290 19.12 7.56 6.37
C TYR A 290 18.52 8.71 5.58
N ALA A 291 18.72 9.92 6.06
CA ALA A 291 18.32 11.13 5.36
C ALA A 291 19.34 12.25 5.60
N THR A 292 19.36 13.23 4.70
CA THR A 292 20.22 14.41 4.83
C THR A 292 19.55 15.64 4.26
N ASP A 293 19.94 16.80 4.75
CA ASP A 293 19.64 18.11 4.15
C ASP A 293 20.90 18.76 3.56
N GLY A 294 21.99 18.00 3.43
CA GLY A 294 23.29 18.47 2.98
C GLY A 294 24.14 19.15 4.06
N THR A 295 23.61 19.39 5.26
CA THR A 295 24.37 19.91 6.41
C THR A 295 24.45 18.88 7.53
N ASP A 296 23.32 18.25 7.84
CA ASP A 296 23.20 17.24 8.88
C ASP A 296 22.72 15.91 8.26
N VAL A 297 22.91 14.82 8.99
CA VAL A 297 22.45 13.46 8.62
C VAL A 297 21.57 12.92 9.73
N TRP A 298 20.50 12.22 9.38
CA TRP A 298 19.60 11.56 10.31
C TRP A 298 19.50 10.07 10.03
N TYR A 299 19.28 9.31 11.10
CA TYR A 299 18.75 7.97 11.05
C TYR A 299 17.30 8.00 11.55
N LEU A 300 16.36 7.82 10.63
CA LEU A 300 14.94 8.10 10.80
C LEU A 300 14.23 7.12 11.73
N ASP A 301 14.57 5.83 11.69
CA ASP A 301 13.96 4.81 12.55
C ASP A 301 14.15 5.14 14.05
N GLU A 302 15.35 5.60 14.43
CA GLU A 302 15.62 6.07 15.80
C GLU A 302 15.23 7.55 16.03
N LYS A 303 14.78 8.27 15.00
CA LYS A 303 14.49 9.72 15.03
C LYS A 303 15.68 10.56 15.51
N LYS A 304 16.90 10.14 15.15
CA LYS A 304 18.15 10.76 15.62
C LYS A 304 18.88 11.47 14.51
N ARG A 305 19.44 12.63 14.85
CA ARG A 305 20.55 13.22 14.09
C ARG A 305 21.85 12.47 14.44
N ILE A 306 22.68 12.21 13.44
CA ILE A 306 23.98 11.56 13.60
C ILE A 306 25.03 12.65 13.85
N ASP A 307 25.45 12.80 15.10
CA ASP A 307 26.44 13.82 15.46
C ASP A 307 27.82 13.48 14.88
N GLY A 308 28.45 14.47 14.24
CA GLY A 308 29.79 14.33 13.65
C GLY A 308 29.85 13.58 12.31
N ALA A 309 28.70 13.28 11.70
CA ALA A 309 28.64 12.81 10.33
C ALA A 309 29.04 13.90 9.34
N ASP A 310 29.87 13.56 8.35
CA ASP A 310 30.17 14.45 7.24
C ASP A 310 29.07 14.33 6.18
N ALA A 311 28.04 15.19 6.29
CA ALA A 311 26.89 15.19 5.38
C ALA A 311 27.26 15.38 3.90
N ALA A 312 28.40 16.02 3.61
CA ALA A 312 28.83 16.29 2.23
C ALA A 312 29.31 15.01 1.53
N THR A 313 29.83 14.04 2.30
CA THR A 313 30.37 12.78 1.78
C THR A 313 29.58 11.55 2.25
N PHE A 314 28.54 11.74 3.06
CA PHE A 314 27.74 10.64 3.57
C PHE A 314 27.06 9.87 2.42
N THR A 315 27.30 8.57 2.36
CA THR A 315 26.78 7.67 1.36
C THR A 315 26.21 6.40 1.99
N VAL A 316 25.18 5.86 1.34
CA VAL A 316 24.50 4.64 1.75
C VAL A 316 24.75 3.59 0.68
N HIS A 317 25.13 2.39 1.10
CA HIS A 317 25.33 1.25 0.21
C HIS A 317 24.01 0.88 -0.47
N GLY A 318 24.03 0.89 -1.79
CA GLY A 318 22.84 0.77 -2.60
C GLY A 318 22.88 -0.37 -3.63
N PRO A 319 21.79 -0.54 -4.39
CA PRO A 319 21.74 -1.44 -5.53
C PRO A 319 22.79 -1.08 -6.58
N GLY A 320 23.40 -2.09 -7.20
CA GLY A 320 24.53 -1.91 -8.14
C GLY A 320 25.90 -1.79 -7.48
N ASP A 321 25.97 -1.52 -6.17
CA ASP A 321 27.23 -1.53 -5.45
C ASP A 321 27.77 -2.96 -5.29
N PRO A 322 29.10 -3.14 -5.28
CA PRO A 322 29.69 -4.40 -4.88
C PRO A 322 29.18 -4.83 -3.51
N PRO A 323 28.93 -6.14 -3.29
CA PRO A 323 28.37 -6.61 -2.03
C PRO A 323 29.33 -6.29 -0.88
N LEU A 324 28.82 -5.61 0.15
CA LEU A 324 29.54 -5.51 1.42
C LEU A 324 29.64 -6.89 2.05
N ARG A 325 30.73 -7.15 2.77
CA ARG A 325 30.89 -8.39 3.57
C ARG A 325 30.96 -8.08 5.06
N PRO A 326 29.93 -7.46 5.67
CA PRO A 326 29.94 -7.18 7.09
C PRO A 326 29.76 -8.49 7.89
N ARG A 327 30.38 -8.57 9.07
CA ARG A 327 30.00 -9.59 10.06
C ARG A 327 28.66 -9.17 10.70
N GLY A 328 27.62 -10.00 10.59
CA GLY A 328 26.37 -9.89 11.35
C GLY A 328 25.58 -8.58 11.18
N GLY A 329 25.02 -8.32 9.99
CA GLY A 329 24.14 -7.15 9.76
C GLY A 329 24.84 -5.80 9.98
N GLY A 330 26.13 -5.73 9.65
CA GLY A 330 26.98 -4.57 9.92
C GLY A 330 26.68 -3.33 9.06
N PRO A 331 27.53 -2.29 9.15
CA PRO A 331 27.23 -0.95 8.66
C PRO A 331 26.97 -0.92 7.15
N CYS A 332 25.88 -0.28 6.75
CA CYS A 332 25.50 -0.05 5.34
C CYS A 332 25.65 1.41 4.90
N ALA A 333 26.21 2.28 5.74
CA ALA A 333 26.48 3.66 5.40
C ALA A 333 27.90 4.06 5.82
N THR A 334 28.47 5.05 5.16
CA THR A 334 29.80 5.60 5.46
C THR A 334 29.88 7.06 5.05
N ASP A 335 30.76 7.82 5.69
CA ASP A 335 31.27 9.08 5.16
C ASP A 335 32.78 8.98 4.94
N ARG A 336 33.43 10.10 4.59
CA ARG A 336 34.88 10.18 4.38
C ARG A 336 35.70 9.73 5.59
N HIS A 337 35.15 9.82 6.79
CA HIS A 337 35.85 9.61 8.04
C HIS A 337 35.59 8.23 8.65
N ARG A 338 34.40 7.64 8.46
CA ARG A 338 34.02 6.37 9.10
C ARG A 338 32.74 5.74 8.55
N PRO A 339 32.55 4.43 8.76
CA PRO A 339 31.28 3.75 8.55
C PRO A 339 30.29 3.96 9.71
N TYR A 340 29.00 3.73 9.46
CA TYR A 340 27.90 3.89 10.41
C TYR A 340 26.97 2.67 10.41
N LEU A 341 26.63 2.21 11.62
CA LEU A 341 25.57 1.23 11.85
C LEU A 341 24.41 1.95 12.53
N ARG A 342 23.33 2.18 11.79
CA ARG A 342 22.21 3.03 12.22
C ARG A 342 22.73 4.43 12.58
N ALA A 343 22.33 4.99 13.71
CA ALA A 343 22.84 6.29 14.16
C ALA A 343 24.26 6.26 14.76
N ALA A 344 24.91 5.09 14.88
CA ALA A 344 26.18 4.96 15.61
C ALA A 344 27.38 4.91 14.66
N PRO A 345 28.43 5.73 14.90
CA PRO A 345 29.69 5.58 14.18
C PRO A 345 30.39 4.26 14.55
N CYS A 346 30.97 3.61 13.55
CA CYS A 346 31.74 2.38 13.71
C CYS A 346 33.23 2.66 13.65
N ASP A 347 34.03 1.75 14.22
CA ASP A 347 35.48 1.75 14.05
C ASP A 347 35.85 1.46 12.58
N PRO A 348 36.57 2.38 11.90
CA PRO A 348 37.04 2.17 10.54
C PRO A 348 37.95 0.93 10.39
N ALA A 349 38.82 0.65 11.37
CA ALA A 349 39.76 -0.47 11.28
C ALA A 349 39.03 -1.82 11.27
N ALA A 350 38.00 -1.95 12.11
CA ALA A 350 37.14 -3.14 12.14
C ALA A 350 36.32 -3.37 10.85
N SER A 351 36.21 -2.35 9.99
CA SER A 351 35.33 -2.34 8.82
C SER A 351 36.08 -2.45 7.48
N ILE A 352 37.42 -2.46 7.49
CA ILE A 352 38.26 -2.34 6.29
C ILE A 352 37.99 -3.43 5.25
N GLU A 353 37.91 -4.70 5.67
CA GLU A 353 37.65 -5.83 4.78
C GLU A 353 36.21 -5.85 4.27
N ALA A 354 35.26 -5.43 5.10
CA ALA A 354 33.85 -5.43 4.75
C ALA A 354 33.55 -4.42 3.62
N TRP A 355 34.24 -3.28 3.62
CA TRP A 355 34.09 -2.19 2.66
C TRP A 355 35.08 -2.24 1.49
N ARG A 356 36.05 -3.16 1.50
CA ARG A 356 37.03 -3.32 0.42
C ARG A 356 36.40 -3.34 -0.98
N PRO A 357 35.37 -4.17 -1.28
CA PRO A 357 34.80 -4.21 -2.62
C PRO A 357 34.23 -2.86 -3.08
N PHE A 358 33.63 -2.11 -2.15
CA PHE A 358 33.02 -0.81 -2.43
C PHE A 358 34.06 0.25 -2.83
N PHE A 359 35.20 0.29 -2.13
CA PHE A 359 36.26 1.25 -2.41
C PHE A 359 37.13 0.83 -3.60
N GLU A 360 37.43 -0.46 -3.77
CA GLU A 360 38.19 -0.96 -4.93
C GLU A 360 37.42 -0.73 -6.25
N SER A 361 36.09 -0.73 -6.23
CA SER A 361 35.27 -0.40 -7.41
C SER A 361 35.13 1.11 -7.67
N ARG A 362 35.71 1.97 -6.83
CA ARG A 362 35.54 3.43 -6.85
C ARG A 362 36.87 4.17 -6.75
N PRO A 363 37.75 4.04 -7.76
CA PRO A 363 39.06 4.69 -7.75
C PRO A 363 38.98 6.23 -7.75
N GLU A 364 37.82 6.81 -8.07
CA GLU A 364 37.56 8.25 -7.96
C GLU A 364 37.49 8.76 -6.52
N LEU A 365 37.24 7.87 -5.55
CA LEU A 365 37.33 8.21 -4.13
C LEU A 365 38.79 8.09 -3.69
N ASP A 366 39.36 9.16 -3.13
CA ASP A 366 40.68 9.13 -2.49
C ASP A 366 40.63 9.87 -1.15
N ASP A 367 41.56 9.50 -0.26
CA ASP A 367 41.72 10.10 1.06
C ASP A 367 40.47 9.94 1.97
N TRP A 368 39.81 8.79 1.80
CA TRP A 368 38.83 8.28 2.76
C TRP A 368 39.53 7.47 3.85
N TRP A 369 38.85 7.24 4.97
CA TRP A 369 39.34 6.39 6.06
C TRP A 369 39.92 5.06 5.57
N TRP A 370 39.28 4.42 4.58
CA TRP A 370 39.71 3.15 4.02
C TRP A 370 41.09 3.25 3.36
N HIS A 371 41.28 4.25 2.49
CA HIS A 371 42.54 4.52 1.79
C HIS A 371 43.68 4.87 2.76
N ARG A 372 43.38 5.65 3.80
CA ARG A 372 44.39 6.03 4.80
C ARG A 372 44.88 4.79 5.56
N LEU A 373 43.97 3.93 6.02
CA LEU A 373 44.33 2.71 6.74
C LEU A 373 45.03 1.67 5.85
N THR A 374 44.64 1.50 4.59
CA THR A 374 45.32 0.56 3.68
C THR A 374 46.75 1.02 3.36
N ARG A 375 46.99 2.33 3.22
CA ARG A 375 48.34 2.88 3.05
C ARG A 375 49.22 2.69 4.29
N GLU A 376 48.67 2.85 5.48
CA GLU A 376 49.38 2.63 6.74
C GLU A 376 49.75 1.15 6.95
N ALA A 377 48.81 0.25 6.67
CA ALA A 377 49.05 -1.20 6.72
C ALA A 377 50.09 -1.69 5.70
N SER A 378 50.22 -1.00 4.55
CA SER A 378 51.23 -1.34 3.54
C SER A 378 52.63 -0.81 3.87
N ARG A 379 52.75 0.08 4.86
CA ARG A 379 54.02 0.66 5.33
C ARG A 379 54.56 0.00 6.60
N SER A 380 53.74 -0.83 7.25
CA SER A 380 54.05 -1.62 8.44
C SER A 380 54.40 -3.03 8.03
#